data_AF-A0A9W9CH73-F1
#
_entry.id   AF-A0A9W9CH73-F1
#
_cell.length_a   1.000
_cell.length_b   1.000
_cell.length_c   1.000
_cell.angle_alpha   90.00
_cell.angle_beta   90.00
_cell.angle_gamma   90.00
#
_symmetry.space_group_name_H-M   'P 1'
#
loop_
_entity.id
_entity.type
_entity.pdbx_description
1 polymer ?
#
loop_
_entity_poly.entity_id
_entity_poly.type
_entity_poly.pdbx_seq_one_letter_code
_entity_poly.pdbx_strand_id
1 'polypeptide(L)'
;MLNLNIISGRTFLRSVEGHIGLGPAGARPGDQLGAVLGLGTPLLLRPKRGGSFQVVGDCYIPGLNDAKALLGPLPGGWSVQWLAPLNDRRDRLPVLFNSETENLSEEDPRLADLPHDWEEFEREWEYGDARNAKWFKNTKTGRILNSDPRMHPEALKPRGVSVREIELI
;
A
#
# COMPACT_ATOMS: atom_id res chain seq x y z
N MET A 1 -7.38 3.59 28.48
CA MET A 1 -7.13 5.04 28.34
C MET A 1 -6.68 5.29 26.90
N LEU A 2 -7.37 6.14 26.14
CA LEU A 2 -7.02 6.45 24.75
C LEU A 2 -5.78 7.36 24.71
N ASN A 3 -4.75 6.99 23.95
CA ASN A 3 -3.56 7.82 23.74
C ASN A 3 -3.68 8.52 22.38
N LEU A 4 -3.85 9.85 22.40
CA LEU A 4 -4.02 10.68 21.20
C LEU A 4 -2.69 11.20 20.63
N ASN A 5 -1.53 10.74 21.12
CA ASN A 5 -0.24 11.23 20.62
C ASN A 5 -0.04 11.00 19.11
N ILE A 6 -0.73 10.02 18.51
CA ILE A 6 -0.67 9.70 17.08
C ILE A 6 -1.20 10.83 16.19
N ILE A 7 -2.11 11.68 16.69
CA ILE A 7 -2.65 12.82 15.94
C ILE A 7 -1.92 14.14 16.24
N SER A 8 -1.02 14.16 17.23
CA SER A 8 -0.28 15.37 17.59
C SER A 8 0.59 15.84 16.42
N GLY A 9 0.53 17.13 16.09
CA GLY A 9 1.28 17.70 14.96
C GLY A 9 0.78 17.28 13.57
N ARG A 10 -0.41 16.69 13.46
CA ARG A 10 -1.06 16.38 12.18
C ARG A 10 -2.08 17.45 11.81
N THR A 11 -2.21 17.71 10.51
CA THR A 11 -3.17 18.65 9.94
C THR A 11 -4.26 17.90 9.19
N PHE A 12 -5.52 18.32 9.35
CA PHE A 12 -6.64 17.78 8.58
C PHE A 12 -6.48 18.12 7.09
N LEU A 13 -6.61 17.10 6.24
CA LEU A 13 -6.52 17.22 4.80
C LEU A 13 -7.87 16.94 4.15
N ARG A 14 -8.18 17.72 3.11
CA ARG A 14 -9.21 17.41 2.13
C ARG A 14 -8.62 17.62 0.74
N SER A 15 -8.57 16.57 -0.07
CA SER A 15 -8.15 16.65 -1.46
C SER A 15 -9.28 17.21 -2.35
N VAL A 16 -8.93 17.68 -3.55
CA VAL A 16 -9.89 18.13 -4.56
C VAL A 16 -10.82 17.02 -5.04
N GLU A 17 -10.35 15.77 -5.00
CA GLU A 17 -11.12 14.56 -5.31
C GLU A 17 -12.03 14.11 -4.16
N GLY A 18 -12.04 14.85 -3.04
CA GLY A 18 -12.91 14.57 -1.90
C GLY A 18 -12.34 13.63 -0.85
N HIS A 19 -11.14 13.06 -1.06
CA HIS A 19 -10.46 12.29 -0.01
C HIS A 19 -10.21 13.15 1.23
N ILE A 20 -10.47 12.58 2.42
CA ILE A 20 -10.25 13.21 3.72
C ILE A 20 -9.21 12.40 4.50
N GLY A 21 -8.38 13.08 5.29
CA GLY A 21 -7.47 12.40 6.21
C GLY A 21 -6.57 13.34 7.01
N LEU A 22 -5.42 12.82 7.43
CA LEU A 22 -4.45 13.52 8.28
C LEU A 22 -3.08 13.56 7.60
N GLY A 23 -2.47 14.73 7.53
CA GLY A 23 -1.14 14.95 6.96
C GLY A 23 -0.17 15.60 7.95
N PRO A 24 1.06 15.89 7.50
CA PRO A 24 2.06 16.58 8.32
C PRO A 24 1.64 18.04 8.60
N ALA A 25 2.12 18.61 9.72
CA ALA A 25 1.86 20.01 10.09
C ALA A 25 2.17 21.02 8.98
N GLY A 26 3.18 20.75 8.16
CA GLY A 26 3.62 21.61 7.05
C GLY A 26 2.79 21.49 5.76
N ALA A 27 1.68 20.74 5.77
CA ALA A 27 0.78 20.61 4.64
C ALA A 27 0.13 21.95 4.27
N ARG A 28 -0.01 22.21 2.96
CA ARG A 28 -0.66 23.42 2.45
C ARG A 28 -1.37 23.17 1.11
N PRO A 29 -2.28 24.07 0.68
CA PRO A 29 -2.89 24.00 -0.65
C PRO A 29 -1.82 23.93 -1.77
N GLY A 30 -2.04 23.04 -2.74
CA GLY A 30 -1.11 22.77 -3.84
C GLY A 30 -0.20 21.57 -3.61
N ASP A 31 -0.11 21.05 -2.39
CA ASP A 31 0.50 19.74 -2.14
C ASP A 31 -0.37 18.61 -2.73
N GLN A 32 0.26 17.55 -3.21
CA GLN A 32 -0.36 16.42 -3.91
C GLN A 32 -0.25 15.14 -3.09
N LEU A 33 -1.31 14.33 -3.08
CA LEU A 33 -1.26 12.98 -2.52
C LEU A 33 -0.59 12.04 -3.52
N GLY A 34 0.39 11.27 -3.07
CA GLY A 34 1.08 10.25 -3.87
C GLY A 34 1.03 8.90 -3.18
N ALA A 35 0.43 7.90 -3.83
CA ALA A 35 0.62 6.50 -3.48
C ALA A 35 1.95 6.02 -4.09
N VAL A 36 2.98 5.92 -3.26
CA VAL A 36 4.33 5.56 -3.70
C VAL A 36 4.51 4.05 -3.57
N LEU A 37 4.85 3.39 -4.68
CA LEU A 37 5.10 1.95 -4.69
C LEU A 37 6.24 1.61 -3.74
N GLY A 38 6.05 0.57 -2.92
CA GLY A 38 6.98 0.17 -1.86
C GLY A 38 6.76 0.85 -0.51
N LEU A 39 5.86 1.84 -0.41
CA LEU A 39 5.46 2.44 0.87
C LEU A 39 4.07 1.96 1.32
N GLY A 40 3.92 1.75 2.63
CA GLY A 40 2.64 1.35 3.24
C GLY A 40 1.68 2.51 3.50
N THR A 41 2.13 3.75 3.35
CA THR A 41 1.31 4.97 3.53
C THR A 41 1.52 5.92 2.36
N PRO A 42 0.48 6.66 1.95
CA PRO A 42 0.65 7.72 0.97
C PRO A 42 1.56 8.83 1.50
N LEU A 43 2.22 9.52 0.58
CA LEU A 43 3.01 10.72 0.88
C LEU A 43 2.25 11.98 0.44
N LEU A 44 2.47 13.05 1.18
CA LEU A 44 2.16 14.39 0.74
C LEU A 44 3.40 14.96 0.03
N LEU A 45 3.27 15.22 -1.27
CA LEU A 45 4.34 15.64 -2.17
C LEU A 45 4.11 17.07 -2.63
N ARG A 46 5.14 17.91 -2.54
CA ARG A 46 5.09 19.31 -2.95
C ARG A 46 5.81 19.50 -4.27
N PRO A 47 5.10 19.84 -5.36
CA PRO A 47 5.73 20.11 -6.65
C PRO A 47 6.78 21.21 -6.56
N LYS A 48 7.88 21.04 -7.29
CA LYS A 48 8.96 22.01 -7.42
C LYS A 48 9.19 22.36 -8.88
N ARG A 49 9.93 23.45 -9.10
CA ARG A 49 10.34 23.85 -10.44
C ARG A 49 11.24 22.75 -11.03
N GLY A 50 10.96 22.35 -12.28
CA GLY A 50 11.70 21.28 -12.95
C GLY A 50 11.04 19.90 -12.88
N GLY A 51 9.88 19.75 -12.22
CA GLY A 51 9.11 18.50 -12.22
C GLY A 51 9.45 17.54 -11.08
N SER A 52 10.41 17.89 -10.21
CA SER A 52 10.69 17.16 -8.98
C SER A 52 9.67 17.47 -7.88
N PHE A 53 9.65 16.62 -6.85
CA PHE A 53 8.74 16.72 -5.73
C PHE A 53 9.51 16.71 -4.41
N GLN A 54 9.25 17.70 -3.56
CA GLN A 54 9.72 17.65 -2.18
C GLN A 54 8.77 16.76 -1.36
N VAL A 55 9.31 15.85 -0.56
CA VAL A 55 8.52 15.10 0.41
C VAL A 55 8.16 16.02 1.58
N VAL A 56 6.86 16.26 1.80
CA VAL A 56 6.37 17.03 2.96
C VAL A 56 6.24 16.11 4.18
N GLY A 57 5.80 14.88 3.96
CA GLY A 57 5.64 13.86 5.00
C GLY A 57 4.62 12.79 4.61
N ASP A 58 4.48 11.77 5.44
CA ASP A 58 3.47 10.72 5.29
C ASP A 58 2.06 11.25 5.59
N CYS A 59 1.04 10.64 5.02
CA CYS A 59 -0.36 10.94 5.32
C CYS A 59 -1.18 9.69 5.61
N TYR A 60 -2.25 9.86 6.39
CA TYR A 60 -3.24 8.84 6.66
C TYR A 60 -4.52 9.24 5.97
N ILE A 61 -4.83 8.59 4.84
CA ILE A 61 -6.02 8.85 4.05
C ILE A 61 -6.80 7.53 3.95
N PRO A 62 -7.83 7.30 4.79
CA PRO A 62 -8.60 6.05 4.77
C PRO A 62 -9.13 5.63 3.39
N GLY A 63 -9.44 6.63 2.54
CA GLY A 63 -9.88 6.41 1.17
C GLY A 63 -8.81 5.87 0.22
N LEU A 64 -7.54 5.82 0.62
CA LEU A 64 -6.41 5.32 -0.17
C LEU A 64 -5.74 4.08 0.44
N ASN A 65 -6.10 3.71 1.66
CA ASN A 65 -5.59 2.54 2.38
C ASN A 65 -5.99 1.22 1.71
N ASP A 66 -5.43 0.10 2.19
CA ASP A 66 -5.79 -1.25 1.76
C ASP A 66 -5.59 -1.43 0.25
N ALA A 67 -4.47 -0.92 -0.28
CA ALA A 67 -4.16 -0.87 -1.71
C ALA A 67 -5.24 -0.21 -2.59
N LYS A 68 -6.23 0.50 -2.04
CA LYS A 68 -7.34 1.09 -2.79
C LYS A 68 -6.87 2.13 -3.80
N ALA A 69 -5.79 2.86 -3.49
CA ALA A 69 -5.16 3.78 -4.43
C ALA A 69 -4.63 3.10 -5.71
N LEU A 70 -4.34 1.80 -5.66
CA LEU A 70 -3.74 1.04 -6.76
C LEU A 70 -4.72 0.06 -7.40
N LEU A 71 -5.57 -0.58 -6.59
CA LEU A 71 -6.47 -1.66 -7.02
C LEU A 71 -7.95 -1.26 -7.03
N GLY A 72 -8.28 -0.05 -6.57
CA GLY A 72 -9.67 0.38 -6.41
C GLY A 72 -10.34 -0.22 -5.17
N PRO A 73 -11.67 -0.02 -5.00
CA PRO A 73 -12.40 -0.51 -3.85
C PRO A 73 -12.40 -2.04 -3.80
N LEU A 74 -12.44 -2.59 -2.58
CA LEU A 74 -12.70 -4.01 -2.41
C LEU A 74 -14.10 -4.36 -2.94
N PRO A 75 -14.29 -5.57 -3.51
CA PRO A 75 -15.61 -6.05 -3.91
C PRO A 75 -16.58 -6.11 -2.72
N GLY A 76 -17.89 -6.17 -3.00
CA GLY A 76 -18.90 -6.39 -1.97
C GLY A 76 -18.60 -7.64 -1.13
N GLY A 77 -18.85 -7.57 0.18
CA GLY A 77 -18.57 -8.64 1.12
C GLY A 77 -17.10 -8.75 1.57
N TRP A 78 -16.17 -8.06 0.93
CA TRP A 78 -14.75 -8.07 1.31
C TRP A 78 -14.38 -6.93 2.25
N SER A 79 -13.57 -7.22 3.27
CA SER A 79 -13.05 -6.24 4.22
C SER A 79 -11.63 -6.59 4.68
N VAL A 80 -10.84 -5.60 5.07
CA VAL A 80 -9.55 -5.83 5.74
C VAL A 80 -9.80 -5.99 7.24
N GLN A 81 -9.29 -7.06 7.82
CA GLN A 81 -9.28 -7.28 9.27
C GLN A 81 -7.85 -7.29 9.79
N TRP A 82 -7.62 -6.54 10.87
CA TRP A 82 -6.35 -6.51 11.56
C TRP A 82 -6.39 -7.52 12.71
N LEU A 83 -6.00 -8.76 12.42
CA LEU A 83 -5.97 -9.83 13.42
C LEU A 83 -4.61 -9.84 14.13
N ALA A 84 -4.64 -9.99 15.46
CA ALA A 84 -3.44 -10.34 16.21
C ALA A 84 -3.29 -11.87 16.15
N PRO A 85 -2.19 -12.43 15.61
CA PRO A 85 -2.02 -13.86 15.65
C PRO A 85 -1.95 -14.33 17.11
N LEU A 86 -2.65 -15.42 17.41
CA LEU A 86 -2.75 -15.95 18.77
C LEU A 86 -1.39 -16.49 19.28
N ASN A 87 -0.46 -16.89 18.40
CA ASN A 87 0.72 -17.67 18.77
C ASN A 87 2.03 -17.38 18.01
N ASP A 88 2.13 -16.33 17.18
CA ASP A 88 3.38 -16.05 16.46
C ASP A 88 3.79 -14.58 16.61
N ARG A 89 5.10 -14.32 16.62
CA ARG A 89 5.74 -13.00 16.68
C ARG A 89 5.45 -12.13 15.45
N ARG A 90 4.55 -12.56 14.57
CA ARG A 90 4.03 -11.75 13.48
C ARG A 90 3.21 -10.64 14.12
N ASP A 91 3.61 -9.41 13.85
CA ASP A 91 2.78 -8.25 14.14
C ASP A 91 1.39 -8.42 13.51
N ARG A 92 0.41 -7.64 13.95
CA ARG A 92 -0.94 -7.62 13.36
C ARG A 92 -0.83 -7.44 11.84
N LEU A 93 -1.03 -8.52 11.08
CA LEU A 93 -1.04 -8.46 9.63
C LEU A 93 -2.47 -8.23 9.15
N PRO A 94 -2.66 -7.41 8.09
CA PRO A 94 -3.97 -7.30 7.47
C PRO A 94 -4.30 -8.62 6.77
N VAL A 95 -5.44 -9.21 7.10
CA VAL A 95 -6.02 -10.32 6.35
C VAL A 95 -7.33 -9.87 5.72
N LEU A 96 -7.69 -10.47 4.60
CA LEU A 96 -8.92 -10.14 3.90
C LEU A 96 -10.02 -11.11 4.31
N PHE A 97 -11.12 -10.58 4.78
CA PHE A 97 -12.30 -11.36 5.16
C PHE A 97 -13.38 -11.21 4.10
N ASN A 98 -13.90 -12.33 3.63
CA ASN A 98 -15.09 -12.40 2.81
C ASN A 98 -16.29 -12.81 3.68
N SER A 99 -17.24 -11.90 3.86
CA SER A 99 -18.44 -12.12 4.68
C SER A 99 -19.46 -13.07 4.06
N GLU A 100 -19.41 -13.31 2.75
CA GLU A 100 -20.31 -14.24 2.07
C GLU A 100 -19.89 -15.70 2.30
N THR A 101 -18.58 -15.96 2.36
CA THR A 101 -18.02 -17.29 2.61
C THR A 101 -17.57 -17.50 4.06
N GLU A 102 -17.60 -16.44 4.88
CA GLU A 102 -17.08 -16.39 6.25
C GLU A 102 -15.59 -16.83 6.36
N ASN A 103 -14.80 -16.58 5.32
CA ASN A 103 -13.41 -17.05 5.24
C ASN A 103 -12.41 -15.89 5.23
N LEU A 104 -11.24 -16.17 5.78
CA LEU A 104 -10.06 -15.32 5.67
C LEU A 104 -9.22 -15.73 4.46
N SER A 105 -8.63 -14.74 3.78
CA SER A 105 -7.73 -14.88 2.65
C SER A 105 -6.51 -14.00 2.85
N GLU A 106 -5.34 -14.53 2.51
CA GLU A 106 -4.12 -13.75 2.35
C GLU A 106 -3.99 -13.18 0.93
N GLU A 107 -4.70 -13.76 -0.04
CA GLU A 107 -4.74 -13.29 -1.42
C GLU A 107 -5.81 -12.22 -1.61
N ASP A 108 -5.40 -11.14 -2.27
CA ASP A 108 -6.27 -10.01 -2.57
C ASP A 108 -7.21 -10.31 -3.74
N PRO A 109 -8.55 -10.25 -3.54
CA PRO A 109 -9.51 -10.61 -4.58
C PRO A 109 -9.49 -9.69 -5.80
N ARG A 110 -8.80 -8.54 -5.71
CA ARG A 110 -8.63 -7.59 -6.82
C ARG A 110 -7.41 -7.94 -7.68
N LEU A 111 -6.53 -8.82 -7.20
CA LEU A 111 -5.39 -9.28 -7.99
C LEU A 111 -5.85 -10.28 -9.04
N ALA A 112 -5.17 -10.26 -10.18
CA ALA A 112 -5.38 -11.29 -11.19
C ALA A 112 -4.58 -12.54 -10.80
N ASP A 113 -4.74 -13.61 -11.56
CA ASP A 113 -3.89 -14.78 -11.43
C ASP A 113 -2.41 -14.39 -11.53
N LEU A 114 -1.59 -15.07 -10.73
CA LEU A 114 -0.14 -14.92 -10.82
C LEU A 114 0.30 -15.31 -12.24
N PRO A 115 1.15 -14.52 -12.92
CA PRO A 115 1.62 -14.90 -14.25
C PRO A 115 2.33 -16.26 -14.20
N HIS A 116 2.10 -17.10 -15.21
CA HIS A 116 2.55 -18.50 -15.25
C HIS A 116 4.08 -18.71 -15.09
N ASP A 117 4.88 -17.68 -15.33
CA ASP A 117 6.32 -17.70 -15.18
C ASP A 117 6.78 -17.23 -13.80
N TRP A 118 5.85 -16.99 -12.86
CA TRP A 118 6.12 -16.65 -11.46
C TRP A 118 5.53 -17.69 -10.52
N GLU A 119 6.25 -17.97 -9.44
CA GLU A 119 5.80 -18.80 -8.33
C GLU A 119 6.07 -18.08 -7.00
N GLU A 120 5.13 -18.15 -6.06
CA GLU A 120 5.35 -17.75 -4.66
C GLU A 120 6.13 -18.86 -3.95
N PHE A 121 7.08 -18.48 -3.09
CA PHE A 121 7.83 -19.43 -2.28
C PHE A 121 8.12 -18.86 -0.89
N GLU A 122 8.30 -19.75 0.07
CA GLU A 122 8.69 -19.39 1.43
C GLU A 122 10.20 -19.45 1.61
N ARG A 123 10.72 -18.56 2.47
CA ARG A 123 12.11 -18.59 2.94
C ARG A 123 12.19 -18.10 4.37
N GLU A 124 13.36 -18.30 4.98
CA GLU A 124 13.66 -17.75 6.29
C GLU A 124 13.68 -16.21 6.26
N TRP A 125 13.06 -15.62 7.28
CA TRP A 125 12.97 -14.19 7.48
C TRP A 125 14.28 -13.65 8.06
N GLU A 126 14.77 -12.57 7.47
CA GLU A 126 15.91 -11.82 7.95
C GLU A 126 15.44 -10.53 8.63
N TYR A 127 16.26 -9.98 9.54
CA TYR A 127 15.94 -8.75 10.28
C TYR A 127 15.60 -7.54 9.38
N GLY A 128 16.13 -7.52 8.15
CA GLY A 128 15.90 -6.45 7.19
C GLY A 128 14.65 -6.61 6.33
N ASP A 129 13.91 -7.72 6.45
CA ASP A 129 12.74 -7.97 5.61
C ASP A 129 11.58 -7.04 5.99
N ALA A 130 10.86 -6.56 4.97
CA ALA A 130 9.66 -5.75 5.19
C ALA A 130 8.57 -6.60 5.87
N ARG A 131 7.87 -6.02 6.85
CA ARG A 131 6.86 -6.72 7.67
C ARG A 131 5.81 -7.53 6.87
N ASN A 132 5.50 -7.12 5.64
CA ASN A 132 4.54 -7.74 4.73
C ASN A 132 5.19 -8.32 3.47
N ALA A 133 6.49 -8.66 3.51
CA ALA A 133 7.18 -9.27 2.39
C ALA A 133 6.60 -10.65 2.06
N LYS A 134 6.48 -10.91 0.75
CA LYS A 134 6.22 -12.21 0.14
C LYS A 134 7.28 -12.42 -0.95
N TRP A 135 7.73 -13.65 -1.15
CA TRP A 135 8.78 -13.93 -2.12
C TRP A 135 8.24 -14.61 -3.37
N PHE A 136 8.67 -14.09 -4.51
CA PHE A 136 8.27 -14.60 -5.81
C PHE A 136 9.51 -14.87 -6.65
N LYS A 137 9.53 -16.00 -7.35
CA LYS A 137 10.61 -16.38 -8.25
C LYS A 137 10.08 -16.49 -9.67
N ASN A 138 10.76 -15.86 -10.61
CA ASN A 138 10.49 -16.09 -12.02
C ASN A 138 11.17 -17.38 -12.46
N THR A 139 10.39 -18.36 -12.92
CA THR A 139 10.86 -19.70 -13.28
C THR A 139 11.69 -19.72 -14.57
N LYS A 140 11.54 -18.72 -15.44
CA LYS A 140 12.29 -18.61 -16.70
C LYS A 140 13.62 -17.89 -16.53
N THR A 141 13.63 -16.79 -15.77
CA THR A 141 14.83 -15.94 -15.63
C THR A 141 15.61 -16.19 -14.34
N GLY A 142 15.02 -16.89 -13.37
CA GLY A 142 15.59 -17.07 -12.03
C GLY A 142 15.54 -15.82 -11.15
N ARG A 143 14.91 -14.73 -11.61
CA ARG A 143 14.79 -13.47 -10.83
C ARG A 143 13.94 -13.69 -9.59
N ILE A 144 14.39 -13.18 -8.44
CA ILE A 144 13.66 -13.22 -7.18
C ILE A 144 13.19 -11.81 -6.82
N LEU A 145 11.95 -11.70 -6.33
CA LEU A 145 11.36 -10.48 -5.77
C LEU A 145 10.89 -10.74 -4.34
N ASN A 146 10.96 -9.72 -3.49
CA ASN A 146 10.34 -9.67 -2.16
C ASN A 146 9.01 -8.88 -2.18
N SER A 147 8.43 -8.73 -3.36
CA SER A 147 7.17 -8.01 -3.60
C SER A 147 6.37 -8.71 -4.69
N ASP A 148 5.04 -8.60 -4.61
CA ASP A 148 4.13 -9.21 -5.57
C ASP A 148 4.31 -8.60 -6.97
N PRO A 149 4.66 -9.40 -8.00
CA PRO A 149 4.84 -8.89 -9.36
C PRO A 149 3.57 -8.27 -9.94
N ARG A 150 2.38 -8.62 -9.43
CA ARG A 150 1.09 -8.04 -9.85
C ARG A 150 0.89 -6.60 -9.36
N MET A 151 1.74 -6.15 -8.43
CA MET A 151 1.76 -4.78 -7.90
C MET A 151 2.84 -3.89 -8.53
N HIS A 152 3.57 -4.40 -9.53
CA HIS A 152 4.61 -3.65 -10.24
C HIS A 152 3.99 -2.75 -11.33
N PRO A 153 4.69 -1.67 -11.76
CA PRO A 153 4.19 -0.73 -12.77
C PRO A 153 3.65 -1.41 -14.04
N GLU A 154 4.31 -2.45 -14.51
CA GLU A 154 3.98 -3.22 -15.71
C GLU A 154 2.62 -3.94 -15.59
N ALA A 155 2.28 -4.39 -14.38
CA ALA A 155 1.00 -5.05 -14.08
C ALA A 155 -0.12 -4.04 -13.75
N LEU A 156 0.24 -2.88 -13.20
CA LEU A 156 -0.72 -1.83 -12.81
C LEU A 156 -1.18 -0.96 -13.99
N LYS A 157 -0.27 -0.59 -14.91
CA LYS A 157 -0.59 0.27 -16.05
C LYS A 157 -1.74 -0.27 -16.94
N PRO A 158 -1.78 -1.57 -17.31
CA PRO A 158 -2.88 -2.13 -18.09
C PRO A 158 -4.24 -2.08 -17.38
N ARG A 159 -4.26 -1.93 -16.05
CA ARG A 159 -5.48 -1.77 -15.25
C ARG A 159 -6.01 -0.32 -15.24
N GLY A 160 -5.36 0.58 -15.97
CA GLY A 160 -5.70 2.00 -16.00
C GLY A 160 -5.09 2.82 -14.85
N VAL A 161 -4.19 2.24 -14.06
CA VAL A 161 -3.50 2.97 -12.99
C VAL A 161 -2.44 3.87 -13.60
N SER A 162 -2.52 5.17 -13.33
CA SER A 162 -1.55 6.16 -13.79
C SER A 162 -0.25 6.10 -12.97
N VAL A 163 0.60 5.12 -13.29
CA VAL A 163 1.93 4.97 -12.67
C VAL A 163 2.97 5.78 -13.43
N ARG A 164 3.71 6.64 -12.72
CA ARG A 164 4.81 7.44 -13.26
C ARG A 164 6.01 7.42 -12.32
N GLU A 165 7.19 7.56 -12.88
CA GLU A 165 8.40 7.84 -12.11
C GLU A 165 8.43 9.33 -11.75
N ILE A 166 8.90 9.61 -10.54
CA ILE A 166 9.07 10.97 -10.03
C ILE A 166 10.43 11.09 -9.33
N GLU A 167 11.02 12.27 -9.39
CA GLU A 167 12.22 12.60 -8.63
C GLU A 167 11.81 13.21 -7.29
N LEU A 168 12.33 12.64 -6.20
CA LEU A 168 12.14 13.14 -4.85
C LEU A 168 13.36 13.95 -4.39
N ILE A 169 13.13 15.12 -3.80
CA ILE A 169 14.17 16.01 -3.24
C ILE A 169 13.93 16.37 -1.78
#